data_AF-A0AAU9TK25-F1
#
_entry.id   AF-A0AAU9TK25-F1
#
_cell.length_a   1.000
_cell.length_b   1.000
_cell.length_c   1.000
_cell.angle_alpha   90.00
_cell.angle_beta   90.00
_cell.angle_gamma   90.00
#
_symmetry.space_group_name_H-M   'P 1'
#
loop_
_entity.id
_entity.type
_entity.pdbx_description
1 polymer ?
#
loop_
_entity_poly.entity_id
_entity_poly.type
_entity_poly.pdbx_seq_one_letter_code
_entity_poly.pdbx_strand_id
1 'polypeptide(L)'
;MKKIEFVLYENGKTLDTIEKETYTEGTELVKSLEEFRQIINLTLTKKIEDGEILEDYIEDDFDSSEGGEETVQPINPKKRKI
;
A
#
# COMPACT_ATOMS: atom_id res chain seq x y z
N MET A 1 -22.51 4.75 18.12
CA MET A 1 -21.17 4.50 17.57
C MET A 1 -21.28 3.68 16.31
N LYS A 2 -20.39 3.91 15.35
CA LYS A 2 -20.27 3.14 14.11
C LYS A 2 -18.91 2.46 14.10
N LYS A 3 -18.68 1.57 13.14
CA LYS A 3 -17.43 0.86 12.97
C LYS A 3 -16.91 1.09 11.57
N ILE A 4 -15.61 1.29 11.46
CA ILE A 4 -14.88 1.28 10.20
C ILE A 4 -13.97 0.06 10.20
N GLU A 5 -13.86 -0.55 9.03
CA GLU A 5 -13.12 -1.78 8.81
C GLU A 5 -12.23 -1.59 7.58
N PHE A 6 -11.01 -2.11 7.69
CA PHE A 6 -10.06 -2.23 6.61
C PHE A 6 -9.66 -3.70 6.52
N VAL A 7 -9.98 -4.32 5.38
CA VAL A 7 -9.65 -5.72 5.10
C VAL A 7 -8.49 -5.76 4.12
N LEU A 8 -7.36 -6.34 4.53
CA LEU A 8 -6.24 -6.60 3.65
C LEU A 8 -6.43 -7.97 3.01
N TYR A 9 -6.44 -8.00 1.68
CA TYR A 9 -6.72 -9.21 0.90
C TYR A 9 -5.68 -9.38 -0.20
N GLU A 10 -5.12 -10.58 -0.30
CA GLU A 10 -4.11 -10.94 -1.29
C GLU A 10 -4.31 -12.40 -1.71
N ASN A 11 -4.17 -12.70 -3.00
CA ASN A 11 -4.18 -14.07 -3.53
C ASN A 11 -5.38 -14.92 -3.08
N GLY A 12 -6.57 -14.32 -3.07
CA GLY A 12 -7.78 -15.04 -2.70
C GLY A 12 -7.97 -15.21 -1.18
N LYS A 13 -7.10 -14.62 -0.34
CA LYS A 13 -7.11 -14.79 1.11
C LYS A 13 -7.09 -13.45 1.84
N THR A 14 -7.86 -13.37 2.92
CA THR A 14 -7.74 -12.27 3.88
C THR A 14 -6.45 -12.45 4.65
N LEU A 15 -5.55 -11.47 4.52
CA LEU A 15 -4.29 -11.42 5.26
C LEU A 15 -4.48 -10.77 6.64
N ASP A 16 -5.32 -9.75 6.72
CA ASP A 16 -5.55 -9.01 7.96
C ASP A 16 -6.88 -8.27 7.93
N THR A 17 -7.39 -7.91 9.10
CA THR A 17 -8.58 -7.08 9.25
C THR A 17 -8.39 -6.13 10.43
N ILE A 18 -8.37 -4.83 10.12
CA ILE A 18 -8.20 -3.76 11.09
C ILE A 18 -9.56 -3.10 11.29
N GLU A 19 -9.99 -3.07 12.53
CA GLU A 19 -11.31 -2.57 12.91
C GLU A 19 -11.17 -1.46 13.94
N LYS A 20 -11.97 -0.40 13.79
CA LYS A 20 -11.99 0.69 14.75
C LYS A 20 -13.40 1.26 14.92
N GLU A 21 -13.74 1.59 16.16
CA GLU A 21 -14.95 2.35 16.43
C GLU A 21 -14.79 3.80 15.98
N THR A 22 -15.87 4.36 15.43
CA THR A 22 -15.92 5.74 14.98
C THR A 22 -17.21 6.42 15.46
N TYR A 23 -17.18 7.74 15.41
CA TYR A 23 -18.25 8.63 15.76
C TYR A 23 -18.82 9.27 14.50
N THR A 24 -20.08 9.69 14.55
CA THR A 24 -20.72 10.40 13.44
C THR A 24 -20.63 11.93 13.57
N GLU A 25 -20.14 12.41 14.71
CA GLU A 25 -19.87 13.84 14.94
C GLU A 25 -18.66 14.29 14.13
N GLY A 26 -18.74 15.43 13.44
CA GLY A 26 -17.75 15.81 12.43
C GLY A 26 -16.29 15.87 12.92
N THR A 27 -16.04 16.49 14.07
CA THR A 27 -14.67 16.63 14.63
C THR A 27 -14.11 15.30 15.12
N GLU A 28 -14.94 14.52 15.83
CA GLU A 28 -14.56 13.20 16.32
C GLU A 28 -14.39 12.19 15.18
N LEU A 29 -15.23 12.28 14.14
CA LEU A 29 -15.12 11.48 12.93
C LEU A 29 -13.77 11.72 12.25
N VAL A 30 -13.43 12.98 11.96
CA VAL A 30 -12.15 13.32 11.31
C VAL A 30 -10.97 12.78 12.12
N LYS A 31 -10.95 13.02 13.43
CA LYS A 31 -9.91 12.50 14.31
C LYS A 31 -9.81 10.96 14.26
N SER A 32 -10.94 10.28 14.35
CA SER A 32 -10.97 8.82 14.33
C SER A 32 -10.48 8.23 12.99
N LEU A 33 -10.78 8.90 11.87
CA LEU A 33 -10.32 8.53 10.53
C LEU A 33 -8.82 8.76 10.34
N GLU A 34 -8.27 9.88 10.86
CA GLU A 34 -6.84 10.15 10.81
C GLU A 34 -6.03 9.11 11.59
N GLU A 35 -6.48 8.79 12.81
CA GLU A 35 -5.86 7.74 13.61
C GLU A 35 -5.97 6.38 12.91
N PHE A 36 -7.12 6.06 12.31
CA PHE A 36 -7.31 4.81 11.57
C PHE A 36 -6.36 4.71 10.37
N ARG A 37 -6.19 5.79 9.60
CA ARG A 37 -5.23 5.87 8.50
C ARG A 37 -3.80 5.60 8.97
N GLN A 38 -3.40 6.19 10.11
CA GLN A 38 -2.05 5.97 10.66
C GLN A 38 -1.82 4.50 11.05
N ILE A 39 -2.83 3.86 11.65
CA ILE A 39 -2.76 2.44 12.01
C ILE A 39 -2.61 1.57 10.75
N ILE A 40 -3.44 1.81 9.72
CA ILE A 40 -3.35 1.07 8.45
C ILE A 40 -1.95 1.19 7.85
N ASN A 41 -1.44 2.43 7.74
CA ASN A 41 -0.12 2.66 7.15
C ASN A 41 0.97 1.92 7.93
N LEU A 42 0.94 1.98 9.27
CA LEU A 42 1.91 1.27 10.09
C LEU A 42 1.83 -0.24 9.90
N THR A 43 0.62 -0.81 9.84
CA THR A 43 0.42 -2.25 9.62
C THR A 43 0.93 -2.67 8.24
N LEU A 44 0.60 -1.91 7.19
CA LEU A 44 1.08 -2.20 5.83
C LEU A 44 2.61 -2.09 5.75
N THR A 45 3.21 -1.04 6.32
CA THR A 45 4.68 -0.90 6.35
C THR A 45 5.34 -2.08 7.04
N LYS A 46 4.84 -2.52 8.19
CA LYS A 46 5.36 -3.71 8.87
C LYS A 46 5.24 -4.96 8.01
N LYS A 47 4.10 -5.19 7.38
CA LYS A 47 3.90 -6.37 6.52
C LYS A 47 4.80 -6.37 5.28
N ILE A 48 5.11 -5.20 4.74
CA ILE A 48 6.10 -5.03 3.66
C ILE A 48 7.51 -5.33 4.20
N GLU A 49 7.88 -4.77 5.36
CA GLU A 49 9.19 -5.00 6.01
C GLU A 49 9.41 -6.47 6.40
N ASP A 50 8.35 -7.14 6.86
CA ASP A 50 8.35 -8.56 7.23
C ASP A 50 8.30 -9.49 6.00
N GLY A 51 8.11 -8.94 4.80
CA GLY A 51 8.00 -9.70 3.55
C GLY A 51 6.73 -10.57 3.47
N GLU A 52 5.72 -10.29 4.29
CA GLU A 52 4.42 -10.99 4.28
C GLU A 52 3.55 -10.57 3.09
N ILE A 53 3.79 -9.38 2.55
CA ILE A 53 3.26 -8.94 1.26
C ILE A 53 4.39 -9.21 0.26
N LEU A 54 4.40 -10.42 -0.30
CA LEU A 54 5.36 -10.78 -1.33
C LEU A 54 5.00 -10.01 -2.59
N GLU A 55 5.93 -9.20 -3.09
CA GLU A 55 5.94 -8.73 -4.47
C GLU A 55 6.10 -9.93 -5.41
N ASP A 56 5.08 -10.78 -5.53
CA ASP A 56 4.88 -11.58 -6.74
C ASP A 56 4.38 -10.61 -7.82
N TYR A 57 5.25 -9.66 -8.21
CA TYR A 57 5.25 -9.17 -9.57
C TYR A 57 5.70 -10.35 -10.42
N ILE A 58 4.72 -11.18 -10.76
CA ILE A 58 4.85 -12.26 -11.72
C ILE A 58 5.45 -11.64 -12.99
N GLU A 59 6.69 -12.04 -13.28
CA GLU A 59 7.23 -12.10 -14.63
C GLU A 59 6.32 -13.03 -15.44
N ASP A 60 5.19 -12.52 -15.94
CA ASP A 60 4.42 -13.20 -16.99
C ASP A 60 4.73 -12.48 -18.30
N ASP A 61 5.73 -13.03 -18.99
CA ASP A 61 5.80 -13.19 -20.44
C ASP A 61 4.96 -12.18 -21.25
N PHE A 62 5.49 -10.97 -21.44
CA PHE A 62 5.11 -10.19 -22.62
C PHE A 62 5.87 -10.73 -23.83
N ASP A 63 5.48 -11.93 -24.29
CA ASP A 63 5.67 -12.32 -25.68
C ASP A 63 4.76 -11.43 -26.54
N SER A 64 5.26 -10.24 -26.86
CA SER A 64 4.87 -9.53 -28.06
C SER A 64 6.15 -9.27 -28.84
N SER A 65 6.40 -10.20 -29.75
CA SER A 65 6.99 -9.97 -31.06
C SER A 65 7.01 -8.49 -31.48
N GLU A 66 8.18 -8.07 -31.98
CA GLU A 66 8.49 -6.85 -32.73
C GLU A 66 9.02 -5.64 -31.95
N GLY A 67 10.36 -5.59 -31.87
CA GLY A 67 11.13 -4.48 -32.45
C GLY A 67 11.21 -3.17 -31.66
N GLY A 68 12.36 -2.93 -31.03
CA GLY A 68 12.83 -1.60 -30.67
C GLY A 68 13.62 -1.55 -29.37
N GLU A 69 14.94 -1.44 -29.47
CA GLU A 69 15.81 -1.09 -28.34
C GLU A 69 15.40 0.26 -27.74
N GLU A 70 15.07 0.30 -26.45
CA GLU A 70 15.31 1.50 -25.64
C GLU A 70 15.64 1.09 -24.20
N THR A 71 16.94 1.04 -23.89
CA THR A 71 17.45 0.87 -22.53
C THR A 71 17.15 2.12 -21.71
N VAL A 72 16.14 2.08 -20.83
CA VAL A 72 15.89 3.17 -19.89
C VAL A 72 16.87 3.03 -18.72
N GLN A 73 17.91 3.87 -18.70
CA GLN A 73 18.86 3.93 -17.60
C GLN A 73 18.19 4.48 -16.32
N PRO A 74 18.54 3.96 -15.13
CA PRO A 74 18.03 4.50 -13.87
C PRO A 74 18.59 5.91 -13.61
N ILE A 75 17.68 6.88 -13.42
CA ILE A 75 18.03 8.28 -13.19
C ILE A 75 18.63 8.44 -11.79
N ASN A 76 19.94 8.60 -11.74
CA ASN A 76 20.69 8.87 -10.51
C ASN A 76 20.47 10.36 -10.09
N PRO A 77 19.97 10.66 -8.87
CA PRO A 77 19.67 12.04 -8.48
C PRO A 77 20.96 12.81 -8.14
N LYS A 78 21.39 13.70 -9.04
CA LYS A 78 22.46 14.68 -8.74
C LYS A 78 21.96 15.68 -7.70
N LYS A 79 22.65 15.71 -6.56
CA LYS A 79 22.54 16.72 -5.49
C LYS A 79 22.63 18.13 -6.08
N ARG A 80 21.58 18.96 -5.89
CA ARG A 80 21.66 20.41 -6.08
C ARG A 80 22.49 21.00 -4.93
N LYS A 81 23.62 21.63 -5.25
CA LYS A 81 24.29 22.60 -4.36
C LYS A 81 23.51 23.92 -4.46
N ILE A 82 23.16 24.47 -3.30
CA ILE A 82 22.87 25.90 -3.12
C ILE A 82 24.22 26.61 -3.00
#